data_AF-A0A836ZQ68-F1
#
_entry.id   AF-A0A836ZQ68-F1
#
_cell.length_a   1.000
_cell.length_b   1.000
_cell.length_c   1.000
_cell.angle_alpha   90.00
_cell.angle_beta   90.00
_cell.angle_gamma   90.00
#
_symmetry.space_group_name_H-M   'P 1'
#
loop_
_entity.id
_entity.type
_entity.pdbx_description
1 polymer ?
#
loop_
_entity_poly.entity_id
_entity_poly.type
_entity_poly.pdbx_seq_one_letter_code
_entity_poly.pdbx_strand_id
1 'polypeptide(L)'
;MQRILIPERPDWRTQAESLGFHFHTIDGEPYWDESAYYAFSLRQIEDDIEAPTQALHDMAMQLVDEVVGSEALMTQLAIPPFYWDWIANSWKERDPHLYGRMDLAYSGNGPAKLYELNYDTPTSLYESAYFQWLWL
;
A
#
# COMPACT_ATOMS: atom_id res chain seq x y z
N MET A 1 -6.77 15.46 -7.83
CA MET A 1 -7.19 15.21 -6.46
C MET A 1 -7.99 16.40 -5.97
N GLN A 2 -9.29 16.22 -5.78
CA GLN A 2 -10.20 17.21 -5.21
C GLN A 2 -10.92 16.58 -4.04
N ARG A 3 -10.85 17.21 -2.86
CA ARG A 3 -11.62 16.78 -1.69
C ARG A 3 -13.05 17.31 -1.79
N ILE A 4 -14.04 16.44 -1.63
CA ILE A 4 -15.46 16.76 -1.71
C ILE A 4 -16.12 16.34 -0.40
N LEU A 5 -16.75 17.30 0.29
CA LEU A 5 -17.49 17.06 1.53
C LEU A 5 -18.86 16.45 1.21
N ILE A 6 -19.25 15.47 2.01
CA ILE A 6 -20.58 14.82 1.95
C ILE A 6 -21.08 14.51 3.36
N PRO A 7 -22.40 14.37 3.57
CA PRO A 7 -22.90 13.79 4.81
C PRO A 7 -22.51 12.30 4.89
N GLU A 8 -22.09 11.84 6.07
CA GLU A 8 -21.89 10.41 6.35
C GLU A 8 -23.19 9.63 6.12
N ARG A 9 -23.09 8.37 5.69
CA ARG A 9 -24.27 7.50 5.58
C ARG A 9 -24.81 7.18 6.98
N PRO A 10 -26.13 7.27 7.24
CA PRO A 10 -26.65 7.16 8.62
C PRO A 10 -26.30 5.86 9.37
N ASP A 11 -26.09 4.76 8.66
CA ASP A 11 -25.93 3.41 9.21
C ASP A 11 -24.54 2.79 8.95
N TRP A 12 -23.56 3.58 8.49
CA TRP A 12 -22.25 3.05 8.08
C TRP A 12 -21.52 2.30 9.20
N ARG A 13 -21.64 2.78 10.46
CA ARG A 13 -21.01 2.13 11.63
C ARG A 13 -21.64 0.78 11.92
N THR A 14 -22.97 0.69 11.92
CA THR A 14 -23.68 -0.57 12.09
C THR A 14 -23.37 -1.54 10.95
N GLN A 15 -23.26 -1.05 9.71
CA GLN A 15 -22.81 -1.88 8.59
C GLN A 15 -21.38 -2.38 8.80
N ALA A 16 -20.44 -1.50 9.16
CA ALA A 16 -19.04 -1.84 9.45
C ALA A 16 -18.94 -2.94 10.52
N GLU A 17 -19.65 -2.79 11.65
CA GLU A 17 -19.72 -3.80 12.72
C GLU A 17 -20.27 -5.14 12.21
N SER A 18 -21.36 -5.11 11.43
CA SER A 18 -22.00 -6.32 10.89
C SER A 18 -21.13 -7.08 9.89
N LEU A 19 -20.20 -6.37 9.24
CA LEU A 19 -19.30 -6.90 8.22
C LEU A 19 -17.90 -7.24 8.77
N GLY A 20 -17.71 -7.14 10.08
CA GLY A 20 -16.46 -7.49 10.75
C GLY A 20 -15.40 -6.39 10.76
N PHE A 21 -15.74 -5.16 10.36
CA PHE A 21 -14.81 -4.02 10.36
C PHE A 21 -14.72 -3.36 11.75
N HIS A 22 -14.32 -4.12 12.77
CA HIS A 22 -14.39 -3.69 14.17
C HIS A 22 -13.44 -2.53 14.57
N PHE A 23 -12.49 -2.17 13.72
CA PHE A 23 -11.53 -1.08 13.95
C PHE A 23 -11.86 0.17 13.14
N HIS A 24 -13.11 0.32 12.70
CA HIS A 24 -13.60 1.51 12.01
C HIS A 24 -13.51 2.80 12.85
N THR A 25 -13.37 2.67 14.17
CA THR A 25 -13.12 3.72 15.15
C THR A 25 -12.08 3.22 16.15
N ILE A 26 -11.03 4.01 16.40
CA ILE A 26 -9.93 3.66 17.30
C ILE A 26 -9.81 4.78 18.34
N ASP A 27 -9.85 4.44 19.63
CA ASP A 27 -9.76 5.39 20.74
C ASP A 27 -10.76 6.57 20.67
N GLY A 28 -11.94 6.32 20.06
CA GLY A 28 -12.99 7.33 19.86
C GLY A 28 -12.84 8.17 18.58
N GLU A 29 -11.72 8.04 17.87
CA GLU A 29 -11.45 8.75 16.61
C GLU A 29 -11.82 7.89 15.39
N PRO A 30 -12.36 8.50 14.31
CA PRO A 30 -12.70 7.77 13.11
C PRO A 30 -11.44 7.25 12.41
N TYR A 31 -11.37 5.93 12.21
CA TYR A 31 -10.39 5.31 11.33
C TYR A 31 -10.89 5.34 9.88
N TRP A 32 -12.18 5.05 9.69
CA TRP A 32 -12.89 5.23 8.43
C TRP A 32 -13.72 6.53 8.48
N ASP A 33 -13.46 7.45 7.55
CA ASP A 33 -14.12 8.77 7.50
C ASP A 33 -14.97 8.89 6.22
N GLU A 34 -16.30 8.94 6.38
CA GLU A 34 -17.25 9.15 5.29
C GLU A 34 -17.68 10.61 5.11
N SER A 35 -17.11 11.56 5.87
CA SER A 35 -17.46 13.00 5.77
C SER A 35 -16.95 13.65 4.48
N ALA A 36 -16.05 12.97 3.76
CA ALA A 36 -15.52 13.42 2.50
C ALA A 36 -15.00 12.26 1.65
N TYR A 37 -14.86 12.50 0.35
CA TYR A 37 -14.08 11.65 -0.53
C TYR A 37 -13.14 12.48 -1.41
N TYR A 38 -12.18 11.81 -2.05
CA TYR A 38 -11.27 12.45 -2.99
C TYR A 38 -11.57 12.00 -4.42
N ALA A 39 -11.82 12.96 -5.30
CA ALA A 39 -11.99 12.73 -6.72
C ALA A 39 -10.67 12.94 -7.47
N PHE A 40 -10.37 12.05 -8.40
CA PHE A 40 -9.19 12.11 -9.26
C PHE A 40 -9.63 12.13 -10.73
N SER A 41 -8.90 12.88 -11.56
CA SER A 41 -9.02 12.69 -13.01
C SER A 41 -8.28 11.43 -13.43
N LEU A 42 -8.70 10.80 -14.53
CA LEU A 42 -8.03 9.61 -15.06
C LEU A 42 -6.53 9.86 -15.29
N ARG A 43 -6.16 11.02 -15.85
CA ARG A 43 -4.76 11.44 -16.03
C ARG A 43 -3.95 11.42 -14.73
N GLN A 44 -4.55 11.85 -13.62
CA GLN A 44 -3.86 11.85 -12.31
C GLN A 44 -3.67 10.42 -11.79
N ILE A 45 -4.61 9.53 -12.08
CA ILE A 45 -4.49 8.12 -11.70
C ILE A 45 -3.37 7.48 -12.53
N GLU A 46 -3.48 7.54 -13.86
CA GLU A 46 -2.57 6.85 -14.78
C GLU A 46 -1.15 7.43 -14.72
N ASP A 47 -1.00 8.75 -14.89
CA ASP A 47 0.32 9.38 -15.05
C ASP A 47 1.01 9.67 -13.72
N ASP A 48 0.25 10.13 -12.72
CA ASP A 48 0.84 10.62 -11.47
C ASP A 48 0.91 9.55 -10.37
N ILE A 49 0.14 8.46 -10.46
CA ILE A 49 0.07 7.41 -9.43
C ILE A 49 0.47 6.04 -9.98
N GLU A 50 -0.26 5.48 -10.95
CA GLU A 50 -0.02 4.13 -11.46
C GLU A 50 1.34 3.99 -12.14
N ALA A 51 1.69 4.90 -13.05
CA ALA A 51 2.98 4.88 -13.73
C ALA A 51 4.18 4.96 -12.77
N PRO A 52 4.25 5.91 -11.81
CA PRO A 52 5.33 5.91 -10.83
C PRO A 52 5.27 4.72 -9.87
N THR A 53 4.10 4.21 -9.48
CA THR A 53 3.99 2.98 -8.69
C THR A 53 4.64 1.79 -9.41
N GLN A 54 4.38 1.60 -10.71
CA GLN A 54 5.01 0.53 -11.49
C GLN A 54 6.54 0.72 -11.56
N ALA A 55 7.00 1.94 -11.86
CA ALA A 55 8.44 2.21 -11.93
C ALA A 55 9.14 1.96 -10.58
N LEU A 56 8.51 2.34 -9.46
CA LEU A 56 9.03 2.08 -8.13
C LEU A 56 9.06 0.58 -7.79
N HIS A 57 8.05 -0.18 -8.23
CA HIS A 57 8.02 -1.63 -8.07
C HIS A 57 9.18 -2.28 -8.84
N ASP A 58 9.37 -1.90 -10.11
CA ASP A 58 10.45 -2.44 -10.95
C ASP A 58 11.83 -2.12 -10.35
N MET A 59 12.02 -0.90 -9.83
CA MET A 59 13.23 -0.51 -9.11
C MET A 59 13.44 -1.34 -7.84
N ALA A 60 12.37 -1.63 -7.07
CA ALA A 60 12.47 -2.46 -5.87
C ALA A 60 12.86 -3.90 -6.23
N MET A 61 12.28 -4.48 -7.27
CA MET A 61 12.63 -5.83 -7.73
C MET A 61 14.08 -5.91 -8.23
N GLN A 62 14.55 -4.88 -8.94
CA GLN A 62 15.96 -4.78 -9.34
C GLN A 62 16.90 -4.66 -8.13
N LEU A 63 16.53 -3.87 -7.12
CA LEU A 63 17.31 -3.75 -5.90
C LEU A 63 17.39 -5.09 -5.14
N VAL A 64 16.31 -5.86 -5.10
CA VAL A 64 16.33 -7.21 -4.50
C VAL A 64 17.34 -8.09 -5.23
N ASP A 65 17.34 -8.11 -6.56
CA ASP A 65 18.31 -8.88 -7.37
C ASP A 65 19.77 -8.55 -7.04
N GLU A 66 20.08 -7.26 -6.83
CA GLU A 66 21.42 -6.81 -6.43
C GLU A 66 21.74 -7.21 -4.97
N VAL A 67 20.81 -6.99 -4.05
CA VAL A 67 20.99 -7.25 -2.61
C VAL A 67 21.23 -8.74 -2.37
N VAL A 68 20.50 -9.63 -3.05
CA VAL A 68 20.63 -11.06 -2.79
C VAL A 68 21.99 -11.65 -3.19
N GLY A 69 22.73 -10.97 -4.07
CA GLY A 69 24.08 -11.33 -4.48
C GLY A 69 25.19 -10.63 -3.69
N SER A 70 24.87 -9.80 -2.70
CA SER A 70 25.83 -8.90 -2.04
C SER A 70 25.79 -8.99 -0.52
N GLU A 71 26.77 -9.67 0.06
CA GLU A 71 26.96 -9.76 1.52
C GLU A 71 27.06 -8.37 2.18
N ALA A 72 27.67 -7.40 1.48
CA ALA A 72 27.81 -6.03 1.96
C ALA A 72 26.44 -5.33 2.08
N LEU A 73 25.57 -5.49 1.09
CA LEU A 73 24.21 -4.91 1.11
C LEU A 73 23.30 -5.65 2.10
N MET A 74 23.37 -6.98 2.17
CA MET A 74 22.63 -7.74 3.19
C MET A 74 23.05 -7.34 4.61
N THR A 75 24.35 -7.09 4.83
CA THR A 75 24.86 -6.55 6.10
C THR A 75 24.33 -5.15 6.38
N GLN A 76 24.30 -4.26 5.38
CA GLN A 76 23.75 -2.92 5.52
C GLN A 76 22.25 -2.91 5.87
N LEU A 77 21.49 -3.87 5.35
CA LEU A 77 20.08 -4.09 5.69
C LEU A 77 19.89 -4.81 7.04
N ALA A 78 20.96 -5.08 7.77
CA ALA A 78 20.95 -5.80 9.03
C ALA A 78 20.29 -7.19 8.94
N ILE A 79 20.36 -7.84 7.77
CA ILE A 79 19.87 -9.21 7.57
C ILE A 79 20.90 -10.17 8.16
N PRO A 80 20.53 -11.03 9.12
CA PRO A 80 21.47 -11.99 9.71
C PRO A 80 22.05 -12.99 8.68
N PRO A 81 23.36 -13.30 8.72
CA PRO A 81 24.02 -14.19 7.76
C PRO A 81 23.38 -15.56 7.57
N PHE A 82 22.74 -16.09 8.61
CA PHE A 82 22.11 -17.41 8.55
C PHE A 82 20.86 -17.46 7.64
N TYR A 83 20.32 -16.32 7.21
CA TYR A 83 19.21 -16.24 6.25
C TYR A 83 19.67 -16.01 4.80
N TRP A 84 20.93 -15.67 4.56
CA TRP A 84 21.37 -15.16 3.25
C TRP A 84 21.16 -16.18 2.12
N ASP A 85 21.60 -17.42 2.32
CA ASP A 85 21.40 -18.49 1.34
C ASP A 85 19.90 -18.78 1.10
N TRP A 86 19.08 -18.71 2.16
CA TRP A 86 17.64 -18.95 2.04
C TRP A 86 16.96 -17.87 1.19
N ILE A 87 17.28 -16.59 1.43
CA ILE A 87 16.76 -15.46 0.66
C ILE A 87 17.23 -15.55 -0.80
N ALA A 88 18.52 -15.81 -1.02
CA ALA A 88 19.07 -15.93 -2.38
C ALA A 88 18.46 -17.10 -3.16
N ASN A 89 18.22 -18.24 -2.50
CA ASN A 89 17.56 -19.38 -3.13
C ASN A 89 16.09 -19.07 -3.46
N SER A 90 15.35 -18.43 -2.55
CA SER A 90 13.96 -18.01 -2.78
C SER A 90 13.83 -17.09 -4.01
N TRP A 91 14.74 -16.11 -4.14
CA TRP A 91 14.80 -15.22 -5.30
C TRP A 91 15.12 -15.98 -6.60
N LYS A 92 16.12 -16.88 -6.56
CA LYS A 92 16.52 -17.70 -7.71
C LYS A 92 15.42 -18.64 -8.19
N GLU A 93 14.66 -19.22 -7.25
CA GLU A 93 13.52 -20.09 -7.52
C GLU A 93 12.27 -19.31 -7.94
N ARG A 94 12.30 -17.97 -7.81
CA ARG A 94 11.20 -17.05 -8.12
C ARG A 94 9.96 -17.38 -7.29
N ASP A 95 10.16 -17.57 -5.99
CA ASP A 95 9.04 -17.71 -5.07
C ASP A 95 8.07 -16.53 -5.24
N PRO A 96 6.75 -16.80 -5.35
CA PRO A 96 5.79 -15.77 -5.67
C PRO A 96 5.56 -14.84 -4.47
N HIS A 97 5.51 -13.54 -4.75
CA HIS A 97 4.86 -12.57 -3.87
C HIS A 97 3.38 -12.42 -4.26
N LEU A 98 2.50 -12.15 -3.29
CA LEU A 98 1.06 -12.03 -3.53
C LEU A 98 0.64 -10.59 -3.82
N TYR A 99 0.99 -9.66 -2.93
CA TYR A 99 0.70 -8.23 -3.06
C TYR A 99 1.62 -7.42 -2.14
N GLY A 100 1.66 -6.10 -2.37
CA GLY A 100 2.35 -5.13 -1.53
C GLY A 100 1.54 -3.83 -1.41
N ARG A 101 1.89 -2.99 -0.45
CA ARG A 101 1.36 -1.62 -0.31
C ARG A 101 2.52 -0.63 -0.44
N MET A 102 2.31 0.45 -1.20
CA MET A 102 3.24 1.58 -1.26
C MET A 102 2.61 2.79 -0.60
N ASP A 103 3.37 3.43 0.27
CA ASP A 103 2.94 4.67 0.91
C ASP A 103 3.55 5.84 0.13
N LEU A 104 2.67 6.67 -0.44
CA LEU A 104 3.03 7.73 -1.36
C LEU A 104 2.58 9.10 -0.87
N ALA A 105 3.44 10.11 -1.04
CA ALA A 105 3.04 11.52 -1.01
C ALA A 105 2.57 11.96 -2.39
N TYR A 106 1.35 12.47 -2.46
CA TYR A 106 0.80 13.04 -3.69
C TYR A 106 0.06 14.35 -3.40
N SER A 107 0.45 15.41 -4.11
CA SER A 107 -0.12 16.76 -3.94
C SER A 107 -1.30 17.04 -4.88
N GLY A 108 -1.59 16.16 -5.83
CA GLY A 108 -2.49 16.45 -6.95
C GLY A 108 -1.81 17.07 -8.17
N ASN A 109 -0.51 17.39 -8.07
CA ASN A 109 0.28 18.01 -9.15
C ASN A 109 1.64 17.32 -9.32
N GLY A 110 1.79 16.59 -10.42
CA GLY A 110 3.01 15.86 -10.76
C GLY A 110 3.12 14.50 -10.04
N PRO A 111 4.14 13.69 -10.36
CA PRO A 111 4.19 12.30 -9.93
C PRO A 111 4.32 12.16 -8.42
N ALA A 112 3.60 11.18 -7.87
CA ALA A 112 3.67 10.79 -6.47
C ALA A 112 5.11 10.38 -6.06
N LYS A 113 5.42 10.55 -4.77
CA LYS A 113 6.75 10.30 -4.20
C LYS A 113 6.68 9.23 -3.13
N LEU A 114 7.62 8.29 -3.17
CA LEU A 114 7.69 7.15 -2.26
C LEU A 114 8.13 7.56 -0.86
N TYR A 115 7.42 7.09 0.16
CA TYR A 115 7.89 7.05 1.54
C TYR A 115 8.41 5.65 1.91
N GLU A 116 7.58 4.62 1.71
CA GLU A 116 7.94 3.25 2.07
C GLU A 116 7.26 2.18 1.19
N LEU A 117 7.85 0.98 1.23
CA LEU A 117 7.40 -0.23 0.54
C LEU A 117 7.05 -1.29 1.59
N ASN A 118 5.78 -1.65 1.70
CA ASN A 118 5.28 -2.69 2.60
C ASN A 118 4.98 -3.97 1.83
N TYR A 119 5.97 -4.86 1.71
CA TYR A 119 5.87 -6.09 0.90
C TYR A 119 5.83 -7.39 1.71
N ASP A 120 6.05 -7.30 3.03
CA ASP A 120 6.05 -8.46 3.93
C ASP A 120 4.65 -8.68 4.54
N THR A 121 4.14 -7.67 5.26
CA THR A 121 2.82 -7.72 5.93
C THR A 121 1.93 -6.53 5.57
N PRO A 122 1.66 -6.28 4.27
CA PRO A 122 0.77 -5.21 3.87
C PRO A 122 -0.64 -5.38 4.47
N THR A 123 -1.28 -4.26 4.81
CA THR A 123 -2.68 -4.19 5.25
C THR A 123 -3.49 -3.34 4.27
N SER A 124 -4.77 -3.06 4.57
CA SER A 124 -5.67 -2.16 3.81
C SER A 124 -6.43 -2.77 2.62
N LEU A 125 -6.28 -4.06 2.30
CA LEU A 125 -7.07 -4.70 1.24
C LEU A 125 -8.57 -4.77 1.56
N TYR A 126 -8.93 -5.07 2.81
CA TYR A 126 -10.35 -5.16 3.20
C TYR A 126 -11.05 -3.81 3.04
N GLU A 127 -10.40 -2.75 3.49
CA GLU A 127 -10.87 -1.38 3.41
C GLU A 127 -11.02 -0.93 1.96
N SER A 128 -9.97 -1.09 1.15
CA SER A 128 -9.94 -0.57 -0.22
C SER A 128 -10.72 -1.41 -1.24
N ALA A 129 -10.79 -2.74 -1.07
CA ALA A 129 -11.40 -3.63 -2.06
C ALA A 129 -12.85 -4.03 -1.72
N TYR A 130 -13.19 -4.11 -0.42
CA TYR A 130 -14.52 -4.54 0.01
C TYR A 130 -15.33 -3.38 0.59
N PHE A 131 -14.84 -2.73 1.63
CA PHE A 131 -15.64 -1.72 2.34
C PHE A 131 -15.82 -0.44 1.53
N GLN A 132 -14.79 0.02 0.81
CA GLN A 132 -14.89 1.13 -0.14
C GLN A 132 -15.85 0.82 -1.28
N TRP A 133 -15.92 -0.43 -1.75
CA TRP A 133 -16.88 -0.82 -2.79
C TRP A 133 -18.34 -0.75 -2.29
N LEU A 134 -18.59 -1.08 -1.04
CA LEU A 134 -19.91 -0.90 -0.41
C LEU A 134 -20.27 0.56 -0.18
N TRP A 135 -19.29 1.46 -0.16
CA TRP A 135 -19.51 2.90 -0.05
C TRP A 135 -19.90 3.56 -1.37
N LEU A 136 -19.35 3.08 -2.50
CA LEU A 136 -19.66 3.54 -3.86
C LEU A 136 -21.14 3.30 -4.25
#